data_AF-A0A443YJB5-F1
#
_entry.id   AF-A0A443YJB5-F1
#
_cell.length_a   1.000
_cell.length_b   1.000
_cell.length_c   1.000
_cell.angle_alpha   90.00
_cell.angle_beta   90.00
_cell.angle_gamma   90.00
#
_symmetry.space_group_name_H-M   'P 1'
#
loop_
_entity.id
_entity.type
_entity.pdbx_description
1 polymer ?
#
loop_
_entity_poly.entity_id
_entity_poly.type
_entity_poly.pdbx_seq_one_letter_code
_entity_poly.pdbx_strand_id
1 'polypeptide(L)'
;MDKIRLMLEWLTSPLWYSNDSGAIYTLEADDLPIDDKLKRDIKKWNKVFQSTYVQEDPSEIGFSSKSANRLLTQALEEEGQYLYPQLKKQLAGKYIVTYKK
;
A
#
# COMPACT_ATOMS: atom_id res chain seq x y z
N MET A 1 10.01 -0.14 18.92
CA MET A 1 8.63 -0.60 18.75
C MET A 1 8.40 -0.81 17.28
N ASP A 2 7.83 -1.95 16.91
CA ASP A 2 7.69 -2.32 15.50
C ASP A 2 6.59 -1.49 14.83
N LYS A 3 6.84 -1.10 13.58
CA LYS A 3 6.00 -0.19 12.81
C LYS A 3 5.65 -0.82 11.48
N ILE A 4 4.39 -0.68 11.09
CA ILE A 4 3.89 -1.02 9.75
C ILE A 4 3.43 0.28 9.09
N ARG A 5 4.02 0.63 7.96
CA ARG A 5 3.59 1.77 7.14
C ARG A 5 2.93 1.24 5.88
N LEU A 6 1.67 1.62 5.70
CA LEU A 6 0.91 1.37 4.47
C LEU A 6 1.24 2.48 3.47
N MET A 7 1.85 2.14 2.33
CA MET A 7 2.26 3.07 1.28
C MET A 7 2.47 2.31 -0.04
N LEU A 8 1.93 2.81 -1.14
CA LEU A 8 2.19 2.27 -2.47
C LEU A 8 3.59 2.67 -2.97
N GLU A 9 4.29 1.72 -3.56
CA GLU A 9 5.54 1.95 -4.27
C GLU A 9 5.70 0.87 -5.35
N TRP A 10 6.24 1.22 -6.51
CA TRP A 10 6.33 0.26 -7.61
C TRP A 10 7.28 -0.88 -7.27
N LEU A 11 6.99 -2.05 -7.84
CA LEU A 11 7.80 -3.26 -7.74
C LEU A 11 7.99 -3.79 -6.31
N THR A 12 7.12 -3.40 -5.38
CA THR A 12 7.19 -3.84 -3.99
C THR A 12 5.82 -3.99 -3.35
N SER A 13 5.76 -4.66 -2.20
CA SER A 13 4.56 -4.74 -1.38
C SER A 13 4.27 -3.38 -0.70
N PRO A 14 2.99 -3.01 -0.48
CA PRO A 14 2.64 -1.74 0.12
C PRO A 14 2.81 -1.69 1.65
N LEU A 15 3.30 -2.79 2.26
CA LEU A 15 3.41 -2.93 3.71
C LEU A 15 4.88 -2.85 4.13
N TRP A 16 5.29 -1.67 4.58
CA TRP A 16 6.65 -1.41 5.02
C TRP A 16 6.82 -1.68 6.50
N TYR A 17 7.67 -2.62 6.86
CA TYR A 17 8.08 -2.86 8.22
C TYR A 17 9.27 -1.97 8.60
N SER A 18 9.26 -1.48 9.84
CA SER A 18 10.48 -0.95 10.46
C SER A 18 10.50 -1.16 11.97
N ASN A 19 11.69 -1.21 12.56
CA ASN A 19 11.87 -1.24 14.01
C ASN A 19 12.98 -0.30 14.48
N ASP A 20 13.15 -0.18 15.80
CA ASP A 20 14.11 0.76 16.41
C ASP A 20 15.57 0.32 16.18
N SER A 21 15.81 -0.93 15.82
CA SER A 21 17.13 -1.46 15.46
C SER A 21 17.56 -1.10 14.03
N GLY A 22 16.71 -0.41 13.26
CA GLY A 22 17.01 0.06 11.92
C GLY A 22 16.68 -0.94 10.80
N ALA A 23 16.00 -2.06 11.10
CA ALA A 23 15.53 -2.96 10.05
C ALA A 23 14.43 -2.26 9.23
N ILE A 24 14.53 -2.30 7.90
CA ILE A 24 13.53 -1.76 6.97
C ILE A 24 13.40 -2.75 5.81
N TYR A 25 12.19 -3.26 5.58
CA TYR A 25 11.87 -4.16 4.48
C TYR A 25 10.35 -4.17 4.27
N THR A 26 9.90 -4.78 3.18
CA THR A 26 8.47 -4.97 2.91
C THR A 26 8.00 -6.36 3.32
N LEU A 27 6.76 -6.43 3.79
CA LEU A 27 6.08 -7.67 4.18
C LEU A 27 4.97 -7.97 3.19
N GLU A 28 4.67 -9.23 2.92
CA GLU A 28 3.44 -9.57 2.22
C GLU A 28 2.24 -9.48 3.17
N ALA A 29 1.05 -9.24 2.63
CA ALA A 29 -0.16 -9.20 3.45
C ALA A 29 -0.41 -10.53 4.19
N ASP A 30 0.06 -11.65 3.64
CA ASP A 30 -0.06 -12.98 4.25
C ASP A 30 0.83 -13.16 5.49
N ASP A 31 1.90 -12.38 5.61
CA ASP A 31 2.82 -12.42 6.76
C ASP A 31 2.22 -11.76 8.01
N LEU A 32 1.14 -10.98 7.84
CA LEU A 32 0.50 -10.24 8.92
C LEU A 32 -0.68 -11.01 9.54
N PRO A 33 -0.88 -10.92 10.87
CA PRO A 33 -1.99 -11.55 11.58
C PRO A 33 -3.29 -10.74 11.43
N ILE A 34 -3.72 -10.52 10.19
CA ILE A 34 -4.96 -9.84 9.80
C ILE A 34 -5.92 -10.80 9.09
N ASP A 35 -7.19 -10.45 9.00
CA ASP A 35 -8.19 -11.28 8.34
C ASP A 35 -7.98 -11.39 6.81
N ASP A 36 -8.50 -12.45 6.23
CA ASP A 36 -8.31 -12.75 4.80
C ASP A 36 -8.97 -11.72 3.89
N LYS A 37 -10.00 -11.02 4.36
CA LYS A 37 -10.65 -9.97 3.56
C LYS A 37 -9.68 -8.81 3.39
N LEU A 38 -9.11 -8.31 4.48
CA LEU A 38 -8.14 -7.22 4.46
C LEU A 38 -6.90 -7.58 3.65
N LYS A 39 -6.41 -8.82 3.76
CA LYS A 39 -5.31 -9.32 2.91
C LYS A 39 -5.64 -9.19 1.42
N ARG A 40 -6.82 -9.67 1.01
CA ARG A 40 -7.26 -9.60 -0.39
C ARG A 40 -7.41 -8.15 -0.87
N ASP A 41 -7.98 -7.28 -0.04
CA ASP A 41 -8.22 -5.89 -0.41
C ASP A 41 -6.88 -5.13 -0.58
N ILE A 42 -5.91 -5.31 0.33
CA ILE A 42 -4.55 -4.73 0.20
C ILE A 42 -3.86 -5.25 -1.07
N LYS A 43 -3.92 -6.55 -1.36
CA LYS A 43 -3.34 -7.13 -2.57
C LYS A 43 -3.99 -6.58 -3.83
N LYS A 44 -5.30 -6.38 -3.83
CA LYS A 44 -6.04 -5.78 -4.96
C LYS A 44 -5.63 -4.33 -5.18
N TRP A 45 -5.56 -3.54 -4.11
CA TRP A 45 -5.10 -2.15 -4.15
C TRP A 45 -3.69 -2.04 -4.72
N ASN A 46 -2.75 -2.86 -4.23
CA ASN A 46 -1.40 -2.91 -4.78
C ASN A 46 -1.40 -3.31 -6.26
N LYS A 47 -2.13 -4.37 -6.63
CA LYS A 47 -2.19 -4.86 -8.01
C LYS A 47 -2.65 -3.78 -9.00
N VAL A 48 -3.65 -2.98 -8.64
CA VAL A 48 -4.11 -1.86 -9.48
C VAL A 48 -2.98 -0.85 -9.65
N PHE A 49 -2.30 -0.45 -8.58
CA PHE A 49 -1.17 0.48 -8.67
C PHE A 49 0.00 -0.08 -9.49
N GLN A 50 0.39 -1.34 -9.27
CA GLN A 50 1.47 -1.97 -10.02
C GLN A 50 1.17 -2.07 -11.52
N SER A 51 -0.10 -2.19 -11.90
CA SER A 51 -0.49 -2.18 -13.32
C SER A 51 -0.25 -0.85 -14.03
N THR A 52 0.03 0.22 -13.28
CA THR A 52 0.41 1.54 -13.83
C THR A 52 1.91 1.65 -14.11
N TYR A 53 2.72 0.72 -13.61
CA TYR A 53 4.16 0.76 -13.77
C TYR A 53 4.55 0.54 -15.24
N VAL A 54 5.32 1.47 -15.79
CA VAL A 54 5.96 1.36 -17.11
C VAL A 54 7.46 1.43 -16.90
N GLN A 55 8.17 0.39 -17.31
CA GLN A 55 9.62 0.27 -17.08
C GLN A 55 10.45 1.21 -17.97
N GLU A 56 9.98 1.47 -19.20
CA GLU A 56 10.78 2.12 -20.25
C GLU A 56 10.66 3.64 -20.25
N ASP A 57 9.45 4.19 -20.09
CA ASP A 57 9.20 5.64 -20.03
C ASP A 57 8.19 6.01 -18.93
N PRO A 58 8.60 6.71 -17.86
CA PRO A 58 7.70 7.24 -16.84
C PRO A 58 6.65 8.23 -17.37
N SER A 59 6.84 8.80 -18.56
CA SER A 59 5.86 9.69 -19.18
C SER A 59 4.61 8.94 -19.68
N GLU A 60 4.71 7.62 -19.88
CA GLU A 60 3.62 6.75 -20.33
C GLU A 60 2.81 6.12 -19.18
N ILE A 61 3.06 6.52 -17.94
CA ILE A 61 2.35 5.97 -16.78
C ILE A 61 0.84 6.29 -16.86
N GLY A 62 0.04 5.22 -16.80
CA GLY A 62 -1.42 5.29 -16.68
C GLY A 62 -2.13 5.60 -18.01
N PHE A 63 -2.91 6.67 -18.04
CA PHE A 63 -3.78 7.05 -19.16
C PHE A 63 -3.25 8.28 -19.91
N SER A 64 -3.43 8.32 -21.23
CA SER A 64 -3.11 9.50 -22.06
C SER A 64 -3.94 10.74 -21.66
N SER A 65 -5.09 10.55 -21.00
CA SER A 65 -5.90 11.64 -20.45
C SER A 65 -5.44 12.02 -19.04
N LYS A 66 -5.01 13.28 -18.88
CA LYS A 66 -4.67 13.85 -17.56
C LYS A 66 -5.81 13.75 -16.54
N SER A 67 -7.06 13.90 -16.97
CA SER A 67 -8.21 13.78 -16.07
C SER A 67 -8.44 12.34 -15.61
N ALA A 68 -8.24 11.36 -16.50
CA ALA A 68 -8.32 9.94 -16.14
C ALA A 68 -7.21 9.54 -15.16
N ASN A 69 -5.97 10.00 -15.38
CA ASN A 69 -4.87 9.79 -14.44
C ASN A 69 -5.13 10.41 -13.07
N ARG A 70 -5.68 11.63 -13.02
CA ARG A 70 -6.09 12.25 -11.75
C ARG A 70 -7.13 11.40 -11.02
N LEU A 71 -8.14 10.88 -11.72
CA LEU A 71 -9.18 10.03 -11.12
C LEU A 71 -8.59 8.71 -10.60
N LEU A 72 -7.62 8.11 -11.32
CA LEU A 72 -6.91 6.93 -10.85
C LEU A 72 -6.13 7.20 -9.57
N THR A 73 -5.36 8.29 -9.49
CA THR A 73 -4.65 8.69 -8.27
C THR A 73 -5.61 8.91 -7.10
N GLN A 74 -6.76 9.55 -7.34
CA GLN A 74 -7.79 9.77 -6.32
C GLN A 74 -8.38 8.45 -5.82
N ALA A 75 -8.74 7.52 -6.73
CA ALA A 75 -9.27 6.22 -6.35
C ALA A 75 -8.28 5.39 -5.54
N LEU A 76 -6.98 5.44 -5.87
CA LEU A 76 -5.93 4.78 -5.10
C LEU A 76 -5.79 5.38 -3.70
N GLU A 77 -5.87 6.71 -3.57
CA GLU A 77 -5.82 7.37 -2.27
C GLU A 77 -7.04 7.03 -1.41
N GLU A 78 -8.23 7.04 -1.99
CA GLU A 78 -9.50 6.69 -1.31
C GLU A 78 -9.46 5.25 -0.78
N GLU A 79 -9.01 4.29 -1.59
CA GLU A 79 -8.85 2.89 -1.17
C GLU A 79 -7.81 2.77 -0.03
N GLY A 80 -6.67 3.46 -0.13
CA GLY A 80 -5.66 3.45 0.94
C GLY A 80 -6.19 4.03 2.26
N GLN A 81 -6.98 5.11 2.20
CA GLN A 81 -7.66 5.68 3.36
C GLN A 81 -8.72 4.74 3.96
N TYR A 82 -9.38 3.93 3.13
CA TYR A 82 -10.32 2.91 3.58
C TYR A 82 -9.61 1.73 4.26
N LEU A 83 -8.46 1.29 3.73
CA LEU A 83 -7.69 0.15 4.25
C LEU A 83 -6.95 0.47 5.56
N TYR A 84 -6.39 1.68 5.67
CA TYR A 84 -5.60 2.09 6.83
C TYR A 84 -6.27 1.88 8.21
N PRO A 85 -7.49 2.35 8.47
CA PRO A 85 -8.12 2.18 9.79
C PRO A 85 -8.39 0.72 10.13
N GLN A 86 -8.67 -0.13 9.13
CA GLN A 86 -8.87 -1.56 9.31
C GLN A 86 -7.56 -2.24 9.70
N LEU A 87 -6.47 -1.93 8.99
CA LEU A 87 -5.12 -2.43 9.30
C LEU A 87 -4.69 -2.00 10.71
N LYS A 88 -4.87 -0.72 11.03
CA LYS A 88 -4.56 -0.16 12.37
C LYS A 88 -5.34 -0.87 13.46
N LYS A 89 -6.63 -1.14 13.25
CA LYS A 89 -7.48 -1.84 14.23
C LYS A 89 -6.98 -3.27 14.48
N GLN A 90 -6.67 -4.02 13.44
CA GLN A 90 -6.32 -5.43 13.57
C GLN A 90 -4.90 -5.65 14.11
N LEU A 91 -3.99 -4.71 13.86
CA LEU A 91 -2.61 -4.76 14.36
C LEU A 91 -2.40 -4.02 15.70
N ALA A 92 -3.47 -3.48 16.28
CA ALA A 92 -3.42 -2.73 17.53
C ALA A 92 -2.78 -3.56 18.65
N GLY A 93 -1.86 -2.95 19.40
CA GLY A 93 -1.14 -3.59 20.49
C GLY A 93 0.10 -4.39 20.08
N LYS A 94 0.30 -4.67 18.77
CA LYS A 94 1.53 -5.30 18.26
C LYS A 94 2.38 -4.35 17.44
N TYR A 95 1.76 -3.49 16.63
CA TYR A 95 2.46 -2.58 15.73
C TYR A 95 1.92 -1.15 15.86
N ILE A 96 2.80 -0.17 15.63
CA ILE A 96 2.37 1.19 15.30
C ILE A 96 2.08 1.24 13.81
N VAL A 97 0.83 1.45 13.43
CA VAL A 97 0.43 1.54 12.01
C VAL A 97 0.35 2.99 11.57
N THR A 98 0.96 3.30 10.42
CA THR A 98 0.90 4.62 9.77
C THR A 98 0.47 4.48 8.31
N TYR A 99 -0.11 5.53 7.75
CA TYR A 99 -0.44 5.63 6.32
C TYR A 99 0.32 6.79 5.71
N LYS A 100 0.95 6.56 4.56
CA LYS A 100 1.61 7.60 3.78
C LYS A 100 1.04 7.57 2.36
N LYS A 101 0.64 8.76 1.91
CA LYS A 101 0.26 9.05 0.53
C LYS A 101 1.49 9.13 -0.36
#